data_AF-A0A319CYN1-F1
#
_entry.id   AF-A0A319CYN1-F1
#
_cell.length_a   1.000
_cell.length_b   1.000
_cell.length_c   1.000
_cell.angle_alpha   90.00
_cell.angle_beta   90.00
_cell.angle_gamma   90.00
#
_symmetry.space_group_name_H-M   'P 1'
#
loop_
_entity.id
_entity.type
_entity.pdbx_description
1 polymer ?
#
loop_
_entity_poly.entity_id
_entity_poly.type
_entity_poly.pdbx_seq_one_letter_code
_entity_poly.pdbx_strand_id
1 'polypeptide(L)'
;MARILKRSKPSSVEKKLLQQKRDRRKLYLEKKALEYSKMCGADICLGIRIRQSGKIFIFYADTSGFWSFLSTQLGSYYPIPVERNEKS
;
A
#
# COMPACT_ATOMS: atom_id res chain seq x y z
N MET A 1 -1.43 7.02 -40.91
CA MET A 1 -2.01 8.09 -40.08
C MET A 1 -2.57 7.47 -38.80
N ALA A 2 -1.78 7.39 -37.71
CA ALA A 2 -2.26 6.83 -36.44
C ALA A 2 -3.13 7.87 -35.71
N ARG A 3 -4.43 7.58 -35.51
CA ARG A 3 -5.31 8.39 -34.66
C ARG A 3 -4.84 8.26 -33.21
N ILE A 4 -4.26 9.33 -32.68
CA ILE A 4 -4.06 9.49 -31.25
C ILE A 4 -5.45 9.65 -30.63
N LEU A 5 -5.98 8.56 -30.06
CA LEU A 5 -7.20 8.60 -29.27
C LEU A 5 -6.93 9.47 -28.04
N LYS A 6 -7.47 10.70 -28.05
CA LYS A 6 -7.48 11.62 -26.91
C LYS A 6 -8.11 10.89 -25.73
N ARG A 7 -7.29 10.48 -24.76
CA ARG A 7 -7.75 9.81 -23.54
C ARG A 7 -8.62 10.79 -22.76
N SER A 8 -9.93 10.59 -22.78
CA SER A 8 -10.88 11.41 -22.02
C SER A 8 -10.55 11.32 -20.53
N LYS A 9 -10.64 12.45 -19.81
CA LYS A 9 -10.47 12.46 -18.36
C LYS A 9 -11.59 11.61 -17.75
N PRO A 10 -11.28 10.64 -16.87
CA PRO A 10 -12.30 9.76 -16.30
C PRO A 10 -13.29 10.55 -15.47
N SER A 11 -14.56 10.14 -15.53
CA SER A 11 -15.64 10.75 -14.76
C SER A 11 -15.38 10.63 -13.24
N SER A 12 -16.06 11.44 -12.43
CA SER A 12 -15.94 11.37 -10.97
C SER A 12 -16.31 9.98 -10.42
N VAL A 13 -17.27 9.30 -11.06
CA VAL A 13 -17.73 7.94 -10.72
C VAL A 13 -16.64 6.91 -11.03
N GLU A 14 -16.03 6.98 -12.21
CA GLU A 14 -14.93 6.07 -12.60
C GLU A 14 -13.73 6.19 -11.66
N LYS A 15 -13.38 7.42 -11.25
CA LYS A 15 -12.31 7.65 -10.26
C LYS A 15 -12.62 6.99 -8.92
N LYS A 16 -13.86 7.09 -8.44
CA LYS A 16 -14.30 6.43 -7.19
C LYS A 16 -14.23 4.91 -7.30
N LEU A 17 -14.72 4.32 -8.38
CA LEU A 17 -14.66 2.88 -8.60
C LEU A 17 -13.22 2.37 -8.68
N LEU A 18 -12.34 3.12 -9.35
CA LEU A 18 -10.91 2.78 -9.43
C LEU A 18 -10.23 2.85 -8.06
N GLN A 19 -10.57 3.87 -7.26
CA GLN A 19 -10.07 4.01 -5.90
C GLN A 19 -10.51 2.83 -5.02
N GLN A 20 -11.79 2.48 -5.04
CA GLN A 20 -12.30 1.32 -4.29
C GLN A 20 -11.63 0.00 -4.72
N LYS A 21 -11.41 -0.19 -6.02
CA LYS A 21 -10.69 -1.38 -6.53
C LYS A 21 -9.24 -1.43 -6.04
N ARG A 22 -8.56 -0.27 -5.99
CA ARG A 22 -7.21 -0.15 -5.43
C ARG A 22 -7.19 -0.48 -3.95
N ASP A 23 -8.12 0.07 -3.18
CA ASP A 23 -8.21 -0.15 -1.73
C ASP A 23 -8.48 -1.62 -1.40
N ARG A 24 -9.39 -2.29 -2.14
CA ARG A 24 -9.63 -3.74 -2.00
C ARG A 24 -8.38 -4.57 -2.28
N ARG A 25 -7.64 -4.25 -3.35
CA ARG A 25 -6.40 -4.97 -3.69
C ARG A 25 -5.32 -4.77 -2.65
N LYS A 26 -5.19 -3.55 -2.12
CA LYS A 26 -4.25 -3.24 -1.03
C LYS A 26 -4.56 -4.09 0.20
N LEU A 27 -5.82 -4.08 0.64
CA LEU A 27 -6.26 -4.86 1.80
C LEU A 27 -6.05 -6.36 1.61
N TYR A 28 -6.30 -6.89 0.41
CA TYR A 28 -6.06 -8.30 0.13
C TYR A 28 -4.56 -8.65 0.15
N LEU A 29 -3.71 -7.74 -0.32
CA LEU A 29 -2.25 -7.93 -0.28
C LEU A 29 -1.73 -7.93 1.16
N GLU A 30 -2.18 -6.97 2.00
CA GLU A 30 -1.89 -6.94 3.44
C GLU A 30 -2.34 -8.25 4.11
N LYS A 31 -3.56 -8.72 3.80
CA LYS A 31 -4.07 -10.02 4.31
C LYS A 31 -3.19 -11.20 3.92
N LYS A 32 -2.75 -11.28 2.66
CA LYS A 32 -1.89 -12.38 2.19
C LYS A 32 -0.50 -12.35 2.81
N ALA A 33 0.07 -11.16 3.02
CA ALA A 33 1.31 -11.00 3.76
C ALA A 33 1.15 -11.54 5.19
N LEU A 34 0.07 -11.17 5.87
CA LEU A 34 -0.20 -11.66 7.22
C LEU A 34 -0.40 -13.18 7.29
N GLU A 35 -1.17 -13.75 6.36
CA GLU A 35 -1.36 -15.21 6.27
C GLU A 35 -0.02 -15.94 6.11
N TYR A 36 0.86 -15.44 5.24
CA TYR A 36 2.18 -16.04 5.02
C TYR A 36 3.07 -15.92 6.27
N SER A 37 3.08 -14.75 6.91
CA SER A 37 3.82 -14.53 8.16
C SER A 37 3.43 -15.56 9.22
N LYS A 38 2.12 -15.78 9.42
CA LYS A 38 1.61 -16.78 10.37
C LYS A 38 1.92 -18.21 9.97
N MET A 39 1.78 -18.55 8.69
CA MET A 39 2.02 -19.91 8.20
C MET A 39 3.50 -20.31 8.27
N CYS A 40 4.40 -19.37 8.04
CA CYS A 40 5.84 -19.65 7.89
C CYS A 40 6.69 -19.12 9.06
N GLY A 41 6.10 -18.41 10.04
CA GLY A 41 6.85 -17.74 11.10
C GLY A 41 7.79 -16.66 10.57
N ALA A 42 7.39 -15.97 9.49
CA ALA A 42 8.22 -14.97 8.81
C ALA A 42 7.85 -13.55 9.24
N ASP A 43 8.85 -12.73 9.53
CA ASP A 43 8.66 -11.29 9.74
C ASP A 43 8.58 -10.56 8.39
N ILE A 44 7.41 -10.00 8.06
CA ILE A 44 7.18 -9.34 6.77
C ILE A 44 6.93 -7.84 6.95
N CYS A 45 7.53 -7.05 6.06
CA CYS A 45 7.20 -5.64 5.85
C CYS A 45 6.75 -5.41 4.41
N LEU A 46 5.66 -4.66 4.22
CA LEU A 46 5.10 -4.30 2.92
C LEU A 46 5.03 -2.77 2.76
N GLY A 47 5.89 -2.22 1.90
CA GLY A 47 5.89 -0.82 1.51
C GLY A 47 5.15 -0.59 0.18
N ILE A 48 4.17 0.30 0.16
CA ILE A 48 3.36 0.62 -1.03
C ILE A 48 3.40 2.12 -1.30
N ARG A 49 4.05 2.53 -2.39
CA ARG A 49 4.02 3.91 -2.88
C ARG A 49 3.02 4.09 -4.01
N ILE A 50 2.00 4.90 -3.79
CA ILE A 50 1.09 5.34 -4.85
C ILE A 50 1.78 6.45 -5.64
N ARG A 51 2.39 6.08 -6.78
CA ARG A 51 3.18 7.00 -7.62
C ARG A 51 2.45 8.30 -7.95
N GLN A 52 1.14 8.22 -8.19
CA GLN A 52 0.33 9.38 -8.58
C GLN A 52 0.15 10.41 -7.44
N SER A 53 0.05 9.97 -6.19
CA SER A 53 -0.17 10.86 -5.03
C SER A 53 1.05 11.01 -4.13
N GLY A 54 2.12 10.26 -4.40
CA GLY A 54 3.28 10.16 -3.52
C GLY A 54 3.02 9.41 -2.21
N LYS A 55 1.76 9.10 -1.86
CA LYS A 55 1.41 8.44 -0.60
C LYS A 55 2.11 7.11 -0.45
N ILE A 56 2.72 6.91 0.70
CA ILE A 56 3.37 5.67 1.10
C ILE A 56 2.50 5.02 2.17
N PHE A 57 2.25 3.72 2.03
CA PHE A 57 1.65 2.88 3.06
C PHE A 57 2.68 1.86 3.50
N ILE A 58 2.78 1.63 4.79
CA ILE A 58 3.66 0.59 5.33
C ILE A 58 2.77 -0.33 6.16
N PHE A 59 2.89 -1.62 5.89
CA PHE A 59 2.22 -2.66 6.65
C PHE A 59 3.27 -3.59 7.25
N TYR A 60 3.16 -3.84 8.55
CA TYR A 60 4.03 -4.74 9.28
C TYR A 60 3.24 -5.98 9.71
N ALA A 61 3.75 -7.16 9.34
CA ALA A 61 3.34 -8.46 9.84
C ALA A 61 4.56 -9.14 10.45
N ASP A 62 5.01 -8.59 11.56
CA ASP A 62 6.08 -9.10 12.40
C ASP A 62 5.60 -9.19 13.85
N THR A 63 5.93 -10.30 14.50
CA THR A 63 5.67 -10.46 15.94
C THR A 63 6.88 -10.02 16.77
N SER A 64 8.07 -10.01 16.15
CA SER A 64 9.35 -9.68 16.76
C SER A 64 9.64 -8.16 16.81
N GLY A 65 8.93 -7.37 16.00
CA GLY A 65 9.25 -5.95 15.79
C GLY A 65 10.56 -5.73 15.04
N PHE A 66 11.07 -6.75 14.33
CA PHE A 66 12.31 -6.67 13.54
C PHE A 66 12.31 -5.49 12.56
N TRP A 67 11.15 -5.13 12.00
CA TRP A 67 11.03 -4.04 11.03
C TRP A 67 10.79 -2.65 11.66
N SER A 68 10.75 -2.54 12.99
CA SER A 68 10.50 -1.27 13.71
C SER A 68 11.47 -0.14 13.38
N PHE A 69 12.71 -0.45 12.98
CA PHE A 69 13.68 0.56 12.56
C PHE A 69 13.26 1.30 11.28
N LEU A 70 12.44 0.67 10.42
CA LEU A 70 11.96 1.27 9.17
C LEU A 70 11.08 2.49 9.44
N SER A 71 10.24 2.46 10.49
CA SER A 71 9.44 3.61 10.91
C SER A 71 10.31 4.84 11.17
N THR A 72 11.46 4.65 11.82
CA THR A 72 12.40 5.73 12.13
C THR A 72 13.06 6.28 10.86
N GLN A 73 13.48 5.40 9.94
CA GLN A 73 14.07 5.80 8.65
C GLN A 73 13.08 6.54 7.74
N LEU A 74 11.80 6.16 7.82
CA LEU A 74 10.72 6.71 7.00
C LEU A 74 10.07 7.95 7.59
N GLY A 75 10.33 8.25 8.87
CA GLY A 75 9.82 9.44 9.57
C GLY A 75 10.29 10.77 8.94
N SER A 76 11.40 10.78 8.22
CA SER A 76 11.89 11.97 7.49
C SER A 76 11.31 12.12 6.08
N TYR A 77 10.48 11.17 5.61
CA TYR A 77 9.98 11.15 4.23
C TYR A 77 8.69 11.98 4.08
N TYR A 78 8.51 12.64 2.93
CA TYR A 78 7.29 13.38 2.60
C TYR A 78 6.57 12.82 1.36
N PRO A 79 5.24 12.61 1.42
CA PRO A 79 4.36 12.74 2.59
C PRO A 79 4.64 11.65 3.63
N ILE A 80 4.31 11.93 4.89
CA ILE A 80 4.49 10.99 6.01
C ILE A 80 3.80 9.66 5.66
N PRO A 81 4.54 8.54 5.69
CA PRO A 81 3.97 7.23 5.42
C PRO A 81 2.85 6.87 6.40
N VAL A 82 1.80 6.22 5.88
CA VAL A 82 0.69 5.71 6.70
C VAL A 82 1.03 4.29 7.13
N GLU A 83 1.31 4.14 8.42
CA GLU A 83 1.62 2.84 9.02
C GLU A 83 0.34 2.07 9.39
N ARG A 84 0.38 0.75 9.22
CA ARG A 84 -0.66 -0.17 9.67
C ARG A 84 -0.01 -1.42 10.27
N ASN A 85 -0.52 -1.79 11.43
CA ASN A 85 -0.14 -3.01 12.13
C ASN A 85 -1.34 -3.96 12.19
N GLU A 86 -1.08 -5.23 12.45
CA GLU A 86 -2.13 -6.25 12.63
C GLU A 86 -3.18 -5.87 13.72
N LYS A 87 -2.84 -4.95 14.62
CA LYS A 87 -3.66 -4.55 15.78
C LYS A 87 -4.57 -3.32 15.58
N SER A 88 -4.85 -2.87 14.36
CA SER A 88 -5.76 -1.72 14.11
C SER A 88 -6.90 -2.01 13.16
#